data_AF-A0A7I4CXG0-F1
#
_entry.id   AF-A0A7I4CXG0-F1
#
_cell.length_a   1.000
_cell.length_b   1.000
_cell.length_c   1.000
_cell.angle_alpha   90.00
_cell.angle_beta   90.00
_cell.angle_gamma   90.00
#
_symmetry.space_group_name_H-M   'P 1'
#
loop_
_entity.id
_entity.type
_entity.pdbx_description
1 polymer ?
#
loop_
_entity_poly.entity_id
_entity_poly.type
_entity_poly.pdbx_seq_one_letter_code
_entity_poly.pdbx_strand_id
1 'polypeptide(L)'
;MKLRHAMVCASNQNRSMEAHALLQRQGLDVSSYGTGSHVKLPGPSAREPNVYSFGTPYRTMLEDLIKKDPELYKRNGLLQMLKRNLGVKEAPQRWQDNAADGAFDVVFTFEERVFDMVIDDACVWEQLLLHLFQRYTLIVT
;
A
#
# COMPACT_ATOMS: atom_id res chain seq x y z
N MET A 1 12.66 17.54 14.27
CA MET A 1 12.75 16.71 13.04
C MET A 1 11.39 16.06 12.84
N LYS A 2 10.79 16.15 11.65
CA LYS A 2 9.50 15.48 11.37
C LYS A 2 9.82 14.09 10.83
N LEU A 3 9.42 13.04 11.55
CA LEU A 3 9.64 11.67 11.10
C LEU A 3 8.76 11.38 9.89
N ARG A 4 9.31 10.62 8.95
CA ARG A 4 8.66 10.19 7.72
C ARG A 4 8.33 8.70 7.80
N HIS A 5 7.06 8.37 7.57
CA HIS A 5 6.52 7.05 7.85
C HIS A 5 6.05 6.35 6.57
N ALA A 6 6.27 5.05 6.46
CA ALA A 6 5.67 4.23 5.39
C ALA A 6 4.72 3.17 5.97
N MET A 7 3.52 3.09 5.40
CA MET A 7 2.50 2.10 5.74
C MET A 7 2.45 1.02 4.65
N VAL A 8 2.82 -0.22 4.94
CA VAL A 8 3.01 -1.24 3.90
C VAL A 8 2.11 -2.45 4.14
N CYS A 9 1.29 -2.79 3.16
CA CYS A 9 0.49 -4.03 3.16
C CYS A 9 0.71 -4.81 1.85
N ALA A 10 -0.14 -5.81 1.54
CA ALA A 10 0.01 -6.59 0.32
C ALA A 10 -0.36 -5.83 -0.97
N SER A 11 -1.56 -5.23 -1.03
CA SER A 11 -2.11 -4.65 -2.27
C SER A 11 -2.26 -3.13 -2.24
N ASN A 12 -1.83 -2.48 -1.17
CA ASN A 12 -2.03 -1.05 -0.93
C ASN A 12 -3.49 -0.58 -1.12
N GLN A 13 -4.43 -1.31 -0.49
CA GLN A 13 -5.87 -1.07 -0.66
C GLN A 13 -6.58 -0.77 0.65
N ASN A 14 -6.34 -1.57 1.69
CA ASN A 14 -7.10 -1.49 2.94
C ASN A 14 -6.22 -1.01 4.09
N ARG A 15 -5.52 -1.91 4.79
CA ARG A 15 -4.75 -1.64 6.02
C ARG A 15 -3.78 -0.46 5.89
N SER A 16 -2.90 -0.47 4.87
CA SER A 16 -1.96 0.64 4.66
C SER A 16 -2.63 1.96 4.33
N MET A 17 -3.73 1.94 3.57
CA MET A 17 -4.44 3.14 3.14
C MET A 17 -5.30 3.74 4.24
N GLU A 18 -5.87 2.92 5.12
CA GLU A 18 -6.55 3.42 6.33
C GLU A 18 -5.57 4.08 7.28
N ALA A 19 -4.43 3.43 7.54
CA ALA A 19 -3.38 4.02 8.37
C ALA A 19 -2.85 5.32 7.76
N HIS A 20 -2.63 5.36 6.44
CA HIS A 20 -2.24 6.58 5.74
C HIS A 20 -3.30 7.68 5.92
N ALA A 21 -4.57 7.41 5.63
CA ALA A 21 -5.65 8.39 5.77
C ALA A 21 -5.77 8.92 7.21
N LEU A 22 -5.53 8.09 8.21
CA LEU A 22 -5.56 8.48 9.62
C LEU A 22 -4.36 9.36 9.98
N LEU A 23 -3.14 8.92 9.69
CA LEU A 23 -1.92 9.65 10.04
C LEU A 23 -1.78 10.97 9.27
N GLN A 24 -2.21 11.01 8.01
CA GLN A 24 -2.25 12.23 7.20
C GLN A 24 -3.19 13.27 7.82
N ARG A 25 -4.37 12.86 8.33
CA ARG A 25 -5.30 13.75 9.04
C ARG A 25 -4.72 14.33 10.34
N GLN A 26 -3.75 13.65 10.94
CA GLN A 26 -3.00 14.14 12.10
C GLN A 26 -1.78 14.99 11.71
N GLY A 27 -1.57 15.25 10.42
CA GLY A 27 -0.48 16.10 9.92
C GLY A 27 0.89 15.42 9.85
N LEU A 28 0.97 14.09 10.01
CA LEU A 28 2.23 13.35 9.88
C LEU A 28 2.69 13.29 8.42
N ASP A 29 4.01 13.13 8.23
CA ASP A 29 4.57 12.81 6.92
C ASP A 29 4.49 11.30 6.73
N VAL A 30 3.63 10.87 5.83
CA VAL A 30 3.25 9.46 5.65
C VAL A 30 3.10 9.13 4.17
N SER A 31 3.57 7.96 3.79
CA SER A 31 3.36 7.32 2.49
C SER A 31 2.88 5.89 2.70
N SER A 32 2.44 5.21 1.64
CA SER A 32 1.86 3.86 1.76
C SER A 32 2.10 3.01 0.53
N TYR A 33 2.31 1.71 0.71
CA TYR A 33 2.74 0.81 -0.36
C TYR A 33 2.15 -0.61 -0.25
N GLY A 34 2.33 -1.35 -1.35
CA GLY A 34 1.97 -2.75 -1.48
C GLY A 34 3.20 -3.58 -1.83
N THR A 35 3.43 -4.73 -1.20
CA THR A 35 4.56 -5.62 -1.57
C THR A 35 4.20 -6.68 -2.60
N GLY A 36 2.90 -6.94 -2.81
CA GLY A 36 2.43 -7.99 -3.72
C GLY A 36 2.85 -7.74 -5.16
N SER A 37 2.76 -8.78 -6.00
CA SER A 37 3.00 -8.62 -7.44
C SER A 37 1.87 -7.86 -8.14
N HIS A 38 0.64 -7.96 -7.61
CA HIS A 38 -0.55 -7.32 -8.15
C HIS A 38 -1.45 -6.82 -7.02
N VAL A 39 -2.30 -5.86 -7.35
CA VAL A 39 -3.40 -5.41 -6.49
C VAL A 39 -4.53 -6.42 -6.61
N LYS A 40 -4.93 -7.03 -5.49
CA LYS A 40 -6.04 -7.99 -5.43
C LYS A 40 -7.15 -7.45 -4.56
N LEU A 41 -8.37 -7.42 -5.09
CA LEU A 41 -9.60 -7.09 -4.39
C LEU A 41 -10.55 -8.29 -4.43
N PRO A 42 -11.36 -8.52 -3.37
CA PRO A 42 -12.42 -9.53 -3.40
C PRO A 42 -13.33 -9.37 -4.63
N GLY A 43 -13.73 -10.49 -5.23
CA GLY A 43 -14.75 -10.54 -6.28
C GLY A 43 -15.96 -11.37 -5.85
N PRO A 44 -16.76 -11.89 -6.81
CA PRO A 44 -17.97 -12.67 -6.51
C PRO A 44 -17.70 -13.96 -5.74
N SER A 45 -16.51 -14.54 -5.90
CA SER A 45 -16.05 -15.74 -5.18
C SER A 45 -14.57 -15.65 -4.82
N ALA A 46 -14.11 -16.52 -3.92
CA ALA A 46 -12.70 -16.58 -3.54
C ALA A 46 -11.76 -16.96 -4.72
N ARG A 47 -12.30 -17.62 -5.75
CA ARG A 47 -11.56 -18.03 -6.94
C ARG A 47 -11.53 -16.96 -8.03
N GLU A 48 -12.37 -15.94 -7.91
CA GLU A 48 -12.55 -14.88 -8.91
C GLU A 48 -12.27 -13.50 -8.30
N PRO A 49 -11.01 -13.22 -7.87
CA PRO A 49 -10.65 -11.90 -7.39
C PRO A 49 -10.59 -10.89 -8.53
N ASN A 50 -10.82 -9.61 -8.21
CA ASN A 50 -10.48 -8.52 -9.12
C ASN A 50 -8.99 -8.22 -9.00
N VAL A 51 -8.26 -8.34 -10.10
CA VAL A 51 -6.79 -8.16 -10.14
C VAL A 51 -6.45 -6.97 -11.01
N TYR A 52 -5.59 -6.09 -10.51
CA TYR A 52 -5.10 -4.91 -11.20
C TYR A 52 -3.58 -4.78 -11.06
N SER A 53 -2.95 -4.09 -12.00
CA SER A 53 -1.55 -3.69 -11.87
C SER A 53 -1.40 -2.55 -10.87
N PHE A 54 -0.28 -2.52 -10.15
CA PHE A 54 0.14 -1.31 -9.43
C PHE A 54 0.24 -0.13 -10.42
N GLY A 55 -0.06 1.08 -9.94
CA GLY A 55 -0.17 2.28 -10.76
C GLY A 55 -1.52 2.47 -11.47
N THR A 56 -2.43 1.49 -11.45
CA THR A 56 -3.80 1.70 -11.96
C THR A 56 -4.54 2.68 -11.04
N PRO A 57 -5.07 3.82 -11.53
CA PRO A 57 -5.74 4.78 -10.64
C PRO A 57 -6.92 4.16 -9.89
N TYR A 58 -7.11 4.53 -8.62
CA TYR A 58 -8.25 4.05 -7.81
C TYR A 58 -9.59 4.45 -8.45
N ARG A 59 -9.63 5.53 -9.24
CA ARG A 59 -10.80 5.96 -10.02
C ARG A 59 -11.19 4.90 -11.03
N THR A 60 -10.21 4.43 -11.81
CA THR A 60 -10.42 3.40 -12.81
C THR A 60 -10.90 2.09 -12.17
N MET A 61 -10.32 1.70 -11.02
CA MET A 61 -10.80 0.53 -10.27
C MET A 61 -12.24 0.71 -9.79
N LEU A 62 -12.59 1.88 -9.26
CA LEU A 62 -13.94 2.19 -8.78
C LEU A 62 -14.97 2.09 -9.90
N GLU A 63 -14.68 2.69 -11.06
CA GLU A 63 -15.54 2.66 -12.24
C GLU A 63 -15.70 1.25 -12.79
N ASP A 64 -14.64 0.45 -12.84
CA ASP A 64 -14.68 -0.96 -13.25
C ASP A 64 -15.58 -1.80 -12.33
N LEU A 65 -15.43 -1.67 -11.00
CA LEU A 65 -16.27 -2.41 -10.06
C LEU A 65 -17.75 -1.99 -10.13
N ILE A 66 -18.04 -0.69 -10.28
CA ILE A 66 -19.42 -0.20 -10.49
C ILE A 66 -20.02 -0.80 -11.76
N LYS A 67 -19.25 -0.91 -12.83
CA LYS A 67 -19.72 -1.50 -14.10
C LYS A 67 -19.97 -3.01 -13.99
N LYS A 68 -19.18 -3.73 -13.19
CA LYS A 68 -19.29 -5.19 -13.02
C LYS A 68 -20.50 -5.59 -12.17
N ASP A 69 -20.60 -5.08 -10.94
CA ASP A 69 -21.71 -5.40 -10.02
C ASP A 69 -21.78 -4.36 -8.89
N PRO A 70 -22.55 -3.26 -9.07
CA PRO A 70 -22.57 -2.18 -8.10
C PRO A 70 -23.16 -2.61 -6.74
N GLU A 71 -24.10 -3.55 -6.72
CA GLU A 71 -24.75 -3.98 -5.48
C GLU A 71 -23.84 -4.88 -4.65
N LEU A 72 -23.12 -5.82 -5.28
CA LEU A 72 -22.11 -6.63 -4.61
C LEU A 72 -21.03 -5.76 -3.97
N TYR A 73 -20.43 -4.86 -4.75
CA TYR A 73 -19.28 -4.08 -4.30
C TYR A 73 -19.66 -2.94 -3.34
N LYS A 74 -20.92 -2.51 -3.35
CA LYS A 74 -21.47 -1.63 -2.31
C LYS A 74 -21.71 -2.39 -1.02
N ARG A 75 -22.27 -3.62 -1.09
CA ARG A 75 -22.56 -4.46 0.08
C ARG A 75 -21.30 -4.91 0.81
N ASN A 76 -20.24 -5.24 0.10
CA ASN A 76 -18.97 -5.68 0.70
C ASN A 76 -18.02 -4.53 1.09
N GLY A 77 -18.42 -3.27 0.87
CA GLY A 77 -17.65 -2.10 1.30
C GLY A 77 -16.55 -1.64 0.34
N LEU A 78 -16.31 -2.33 -0.79
CA LEU A 78 -15.20 -2.00 -1.69
C LEU A 78 -15.38 -0.63 -2.37
N LEU A 79 -16.60 -0.24 -2.72
CA LEU A 79 -16.82 1.08 -3.33
C LEU A 79 -16.52 2.21 -2.34
N GLN A 80 -16.88 2.07 -1.06
CA GLN A 80 -16.54 3.04 -0.02
C GLN A 80 -15.02 3.08 0.21
N MET A 81 -14.38 1.90 0.25
CA MET A 81 -12.93 1.78 0.41
C MET A 81 -12.15 2.50 -0.71
N LEU A 82 -12.54 2.29 -1.97
CA LEU A 82 -11.89 2.93 -3.12
C LEU A 82 -12.13 4.45 -3.14
N LYS A 83 -13.31 4.92 -2.72
CA LYS A 83 -13.58 6.36 -2.54
C LYS A 83 -12.69 6.99 -1.48
N ARG A 84 -12.44 6.31 -0.36
CA ARG A 84 -11.46 6.75 0.63
C ARG A 84 -10.06 6.82 0.03
N ASN A 85 -9.63 5.77 -0.68
CA ASN A 85 -8.29 5.71 -1.27
C ASN A 85 -8.03 6.84 -2.26
N LEU A 86 -9.04 7.16 -3.08
CA LEU A 86 -9.04 8.31 -3.99
C LEU A 86 -8.79 9.65 -3.29
N GLY A 87 -9.31 9.82 -2.07
CA GLY A 87 -9.09 11.04 -1.28
C GLY A 87 -7.69 11.12 -0.68
N VAL A 88 -6.91 10.04 -0.71
CA VAL A 88 -5.56 9.97 -0.13
C VAL A 88 -4.49 10.11 -1.21
N LYS A 89 -4.60 9.35 -2.31
CA LYS A 89 -3.68 9.42 -3.45
C LYS A 89 -4.28 8.81 -4.72
N GLU A 90 -3.62 9.02 -5.86
CA GLU A 90 -4.14 8.63 -7.18
C GLU A 90 -4.22 7.11 -7.40
N ALA A 91 -3.15 6.38 -7.09
CA ALA A 91 -3.00 4.97 -7.44
C ALA A 91 -2.27 4.18 -6.34
N PRO A 92 -2.48 2.85 -6.25
CA PRO A 92 -1.68 2.01 -5.39
C PRO A 92 -0.25 1.94 -5.91
N GLN A 93 0.71 2.12 -5.01
CA GLN A 93 2.14 2.09 -5.31
C GLN A 93 2.74 0.81 -4.74
N ARG A 94 3.72 0.27 -5.45
CA ARG A 94 4.45 -0.93 -5.06
C ARG A 94 5.67 -0.54 -4.23
N TRP A 95 5.96 -1.29 -3.17
CA TRP A 95 7.07 -1.02 -2.26
C TRP A 95 8.42 -1.08 -2.99
N GLN A 96 8.62 -2.13 -3.78
CA GLN A 96 9.89 -2.37 -4.49
C GLN A 96 10.23 -1.29 -5.53
N ASP A 97 9.27 -0.44 -5.90
CA ASP A 97 9.42 0.62 -6.90
C ASP A 97 9.46 2.02 -6.26
N ASN A 98 9.67 2.12 -4.94
CA ASN A 98 9.55 3.37 -4.17
C ASN A 98 10.80 4.25 -4.14
N ALA A 99 11.87 3.90 -4.87
CA ALA A 99 13.17 4.59 -4.78
C ALA A 99 13.09 6.11 -5.01
N ALA A 100 12.19 6.54 -5.90
CA ALA A 100 11.95 7.96 -6.18
C ALA A 100 11.34 8.74 -5.00
N ASP A 101 10.68 8.04 -4.07
CA ASP A 101 10.08 8.64 -2.90
C ASP A 101 11.13 8.89 -1.80
N GLY A 102 12.34 8.32 -1.88
CA GLY A 102 13.40 8.50 -0.88
C GLY A 102 13.19 7.70 0.42
N ALA A 103 14.03 7.96 1.43
CA ALA A 103 14.06 7.17 2.66
C ALA A 103 12.91 7.49 3.63
N PHE A 104 12.58 6.50 4.47
CA PHE A 104 11.62 6.57 5.57
C PHE A 104 12.31 6.31 6.91
N ASP A 105 11.93 7.03 7.95
CA ASP A 105 12.47 6.83 9.30
C ASP A 105 11.83 5.61 9.98
N VAL A 106 10.53 5.41 9.75
CA VAL A 106 9.75 4.32 10.35
C VAL A 106 8.88 3.65 9.29
N VAL A 107 8.97 2.33 9.18
CA VAL A 107 8.13 1.52 8.29
C VAL A 107 7.24 0.63 9.15
N PHE A 108 5.95 0.60 8.82
CA PHE A 108 4.94 -0.23 9.47
C PHE A 108 4.43 -1.26 8.47
N THR A 109 4.40 -2.51 8.89
CA THR A 109 3.97 -3.64 8.06
C THR A 109 2.78 -4.32 8.72
N PHE A 110 1.72 -4.60 7.96
CA PHE A 110 0.45 -5.08 8.54
C PHE A 110 0.24 -6.61 8.51
N GLU A 111 1.29 -7.37 8.19
CA GLU A 111 1.35 -8.84 8.30
C GLU A 111 2.82 -9.32 8.18
N GLU A 112 3.13 -10.47 8.78
CA GLU A 112 4.47 -11.07 8.81
C GLU A 112 5.05 -11.26 7.39
N ARG A 113 4.26 -11.80 6.46
CA ARG A 113 4.73 -11.95 5.07
C ARG A 113 5.11 -10.63 4.40
N VAL A 114 4.41 -9.54 4.71
CA VAL A 114 4.75 -8.21 4.16
C VAL A 114 6.03 -7.69 4.81
N PHE A 115 6.21 -7.95 6.09
CA PHE A 115 7.45 -7.67 6.81
C PHE A 115 8.65 -8.36 6.17
N ASP A 116 8.56 -9.67 5.94
CA ASP A 116 9.64 -10.44 5.31
C ASP A 116 10.02 -9.84 3.94
N MET A 117 9.02 -9.49 3.13
CA MET A 117 9.25 -8.90 1.81
C MET A 117 9.87 -7.49 1.88
N VAL A 118 9.55 -6.70 2.90
CA VAL A 118 10.16 -5.38 3.12
C VAL A 118 11.61 -5.53 3.58
N ILE A 119 11.89 -6.51 4.46
CA ILE A 119 13.24 -6.82 4.92
C ILE A 119 14.10 -7.35 3.77
N ASP A 120 13.59 -8.29 2.96
CA ASP A 120 14.34 -8.84 1.83
C ASP A 120 14.75 -7.74 0.86
N ASP A 121 13.83 -6.82 0.54
CA ASP A 121 14.11 -5.67 -0.30
C ASP A 121 15.15 -4.74 0.36
N ALA A 122 14.99 -4.43 1.65
CA ALA A 122 15.94 -3.61 2.41
C ALA A 122 17.34 -4.24 2.51
N CYS A 123 17.46 -5.55 2.65
CA CYS A 123 18.74 -6.27 2.66
C CYS A 123 19.43 -6.21 1.30
N VAL A 124 18.68 -6.28 0.19
CA VAL A 124 19.24 -6.03 -1.15
C VAL A 124 19.78 -4.60 -1.24
N TRP A 125 19.03 -3.61 -0.72
CA TRP A 125 19.52 -2.23 -0.65
C TRP A 125 20.73 -2.08 0.26
N GLU A 126 20.79 -2.75 1.42
CA GLU A 126 21.94 -2.69 2.33
C GLU A 126 23.18 -3.35 1.73
N GLN A 127 23.05 -4.44 0.98
CA GLN A 127 24.18 -5.01 0.23
C GLN A 127 24.73 -4.05 -0.83
N LEU A 128 23.85 -3.26 -1.47
CA LEU A 128 24.24 -2.22 -2.42
C LEU A 128 24.80 -0.96 -1.71
N LEU A 129 24.24 -0.60 -0.54
CA LEU A 129 24.54 0.60 0.25
C LEU A 129 25.59 0.39 1.36
N LEU A 130 26.11 -0.82 1.59
CA LEU A 130 27.27 -1.07 2.45
C LEU A 130 28.54 -0.36 1.92
N HIS A 131 28.47 0.23 0.73
CA HIS A 131 29.45 1.18 0.22
C HIS A 131 29.23 2.64 0.70
N LEU A 132 28.10 3.01 1.33
CA LEU A 132 27.66 4.42 1.50
C LEU A 132 26.83 4.82 2.77
N PHE A 133 26.81 4.06 3.87
CA PHE A 133 26.23 4.40 5.21
C PHE A 133 24.71 4.14 5.49
N GLN A 134 24.41 3.83 6.77
CA GLN A 134 23.18 3.25 7.39
C GLN A 134 22.11 4.23 7.92
N ARG A 135 20.82 3.78 7.98
CA ARG A 135 19.99 3.52 9.20
C ARG A 135 18.48 3.40 8.87
N TYR A 136 17.83 2.29 9.24
CA TYR A 136 16.36 2.13 9.26
C TYR A 136 15.91 1.48 10.57
N THR A 137 14.79 1.92 11.16
CA THR A 137 14.14 1.26 12.30
C THR A 137 12.78 0.73 11.85
N LEU A 138 12.56 -0.57 11.95
CA LEU A 138 11.35 -1.28 11.50
C LEU A 138 10.53 -1.73 12.72
N ILE A 139 9.23 -1.42 12.73
CA ILE A 139 8.32 -1.80 13.83
C ILE A 139 7.21 -2.69 13.27
N VAL A 140 7.06 -3.89 13.85
CA VAL A 140 5.97 -4.84 13.60
C VAL A 140 4.88 -4.63 14.65
N THR A 141 3.61 -4.51 14.22
CA THR A 141 2.43 -4.53 15.10
C THR A 141 1.38 -5.46 14.55
#